data_AF-A0A1I6T8S5-F1
#
_entry.id   AF-A0A1I6T8S5-F1
#
_cell.length_a   1.000
_cell.length_b   1.000
_cell.length_c   1.000
_cell.angle_alpha   90.00
_cell.angle_beta   90.00
_cell.angle_gamma   90.00
#
_symmetry.space_group_name_H-M   'P 1'
#
loop_
_entity.id
_entity.type
_entity.pdbx_description
1 polymer ?
#
loop_
_entity_poly.entity_id
_entity_poly.type
_entity_poly.pdbx_seq_one_letter_code
_entity_poly.pdbx_strand_id
1 'polypeptide(L)'
;MELEIFWSQFAEDKLQDIFDYYKDNIGIKVARKIVDKIVDSTINLDKNPRTGAIEQLLRDRKQEFRYLVSTNYKIIYYINLETKRIVIANVFDTRQNPDNMINEIEIK
;
A
#
# COMPACT_ATOMS: atom_id res chain seq x y z
N MET A 1 -12.26 12.20 -14.26
CA MET A 1 -11.62 12.88 -13.12
C MET A 1 -10.32 12.18 -12.89
N GLU A 2 -9.19 12.86 -13.03
CA GLU A 2 -7.90 12.29 -12.63
C GLU A 2 -7.77 12.48 -11.12
N LEU A 3 -7.70 11.37 -10.38
CA LEU A 3 -7.43 11.40 -8.95
C LEU A 3 -5.90 11.40 -8.75
N GLU A 4 -5.42 12.19 -7.80
CA GLU A 4 -4.00 12.20 -7.44
C GLU A 4 -3.69 11.02 -6.51
N ILE A 5 -2.62 10.27 -6.79
CA ILE A 5 -2.12 9.22 -5.88
C ILE A 5 -1.27 9.89 -4.80
N PHE A 6 -1.65 9.70 -3.55
CA PHE A 6 -0.97 10.25 -2.38
C PHE A 6 -0.49 9.10 -1.48
N TRP A 7 0.81 9.04 -1.23
CA TRP A 7 1.39 8.10 -0.28
C TRP A 7 1.41 8.72 1.12
N SER A 8 0.86 8.02 2.10
CA SER A 8 1.00 8.42 3.50
C SER A 8 2.44 8.23 3.97
N GLN A 9 2.88 9.02 4.96
CA GLN A 9 4.21 8.85 5.56
C GLN A 9 4.45 7.41 6.02
N PHE A 10 3.43 6.77 6.62
CA PHE A 10 3.52 5.39 7.05
C PHE A 10 3.77 4.41 5.89
N ALA A 11 3.11 4.61 4.74
CA ALA A 11 3.36 3.79 3.57
C ALA A 11 4.76 4.01 2.97
N GLU A 12 5.26 5.25 3.00
CA GLU A 12 6.64 5.57 2.59
C GLU A 12 7.67 4.92 3.52
N ASP A 13 7.46 4.97 4.83
CA ASP A 13 8.31 4.34 5.84
C ASP A 13 8.35 2.81 5.62
N LYS A 14 7.21 2.19 5.32
CA LYS A 14 7.15 0.75 4.98
C LYS A 14 7.94 0.41 3.71
N LEU A 15 7.90 1.27 2.68
CA LEU A 15 8.73 1.06 1.49
C LEU A 15 10.23 1.14 1.83
N GLN A 16 10.60 2.07 2.72
CA GLN A 16 11.98 2.20 3.20
C GLN A 16 12.42 0.97 4.00
N ASP A 17 11.58 0.46 4.90
CA ASP A 17 11.85 -0.78 5.65
C ASP A 17 12.05 -1.98 4.71
N ILE A 18 11.20 -2.12 3.69
CA ILE A 18 11.32 -3.17 2.66
C ILE A 18 12.62 -3.00 1.89
N PHE A 19 12.95 -1.78 1.48
CA PHE A 19 14.18 -1.47 0.77
C PHE A 19 15.41 -1.90 1.58
N ASP A 20 15.51 -1.44 2.82
CA ASP A 20 16.66 -1.68 3.69
C ASP A 20 16.81 -3.17 4.01
N TYR A 21 15.70 -3.86 4.30
CA TYR A 21 15.72 -5.31 4.50
C TYR A 21 16.34 -6.05 3.31
N TYR A 22 15.87 -5.79 2.08
CA TYR A 22 16.40 -6.48 0.91
C TYR A 22 17.80 -6.01 0.50
N LYS A 23 18.14 -4.75 0.79
CA LYS A 23 19.47 -4.19 0.51
C LYS A 23 20.51 -4.89 1.37
N ASP A 24 20.23 -5.09 2.65
CA ASP A 24 21.17 -5.66 3.60
C ASP A 24 21.27 -7.19 3.48
N ASN A 25 20.16 -7.87 3.13
CA ASN A 25 20.13 -9.34 3.04
C ASN A 25 20.45 -9.90 1.65
N ILE A 26 20.24 -9.14 0.57
CA ILE A 26 20.39 -9.65 -0.82
C ILE A 26 21.23 -8.71 -1.67
N GLY A 27 20.97 -7.40 -1.60
CA GLY A 27 21.73 -6.38 -2.30
C GLY A 27 20.86 -5.32 -2.97
N ILE A 28 21.46 -4.15 -3.18
CA ILE A 28 20.78 -2.92 -3.61
C ILE A 28 19.98 -3.05 -4.92
N LYS A 29 20.43 -3.87 -5.87
CA LYS A 29 19.72 -4.08 -7.14
C LYS A 29 18.37 -4.78 -6.94
N VAL A 30 18.32 -5.75 -6.03
CA VAL A 30 17.10 -6.50 -5.72
C VAL A 30 16.16 -5.63 -4.89
N ALA A 31 16.68 -4.90 -3.90
CA ALA A 31 15.91 -3.95 -3.11
C ALA A 31 15.14 -2.94 -3.97
N ARG A 32 15.85 -2.26 -4.90
CA ARG A 32 15.22 -1.31 -5.84
C ARG A 32 14.12 -1.98 -6.66
N LYS A 33 14.43 -3.12 -7.28
CA LYS A 33 13.47 -3.85 -8.13
C LYS A 33 12.19 -4.24 -7.39
N ILE A 34 12.27 -4.54 -6.09
CA ILE A 34 11.08 -4.88 -5.29
C ILE A 34 10.25 -3.63 -5.02
N VAL A 35 10.87 -2.55 -4.57
CA VAL A 35 10.19 -1.26 -4.33
C VAL A 35 9.56 -0.71 -5.61
N ASP A 36 10.30 -0.72 -6.72
CA ASP A 36 9.82 -0.27 -8.03
C ASP A 36 8.57 -1.06 -8.44
N LYS A 37 8.56 -2.39 -8.29
CA LYS A 37 7.37 -3.22 -8.57
C LYS A 37 6.17 -2.91 -7.69
N ILE A 38 6.39 -2.50 -6.44
CA ILE A 38 5.30 -2.11 -5.53
C ILE A 38 4.73 -0.77 -6.01
N VAL A 39 5.57 0.22 -6.26
CA VAL A 39 5.16 1.55 -6.73
C VAL A 39 4.49 1.46 -8.11
N ASP A 40 5.08 0.75 -9.06
CA ASP A 40 4.56 0.57 -10.42
C ASP A 40 3.17 -0.06 -10.44
N SER A 41 2.86 -0.94 -9.47
CA SER A 41 1.53 -1.55 -9.35
C SER A 41 0.43 -0.52 -9.06
N THR A 42 0.78 0.65 -8.54
CA THR A 42 -0.16 1.72 -8.20
C THR A 42 -0.40 2.72 -9.32
N ILE A 43 0.46 2.78 -10.35
CA ILE A 43 0.47 3.85 -11.37
C ILE A 43 -0.88 4.02 -12.08
N ASN A 44 -1.64 2.95 -12.27
CA ASN A 44 -2.93 2.98 -12.98
C ASN A 44 -4.14 3.24 -12.07
N LEU A 45 -3.94 3.47 -10.78
CA LEU A 45 -5.03 3.73 -9.84
C LEU A 45 -5.73 5.06 -10.14
N ASP A 46 -5.02 6.07 -10.63
CA ASP A 46 -5.58 7.36 -11.06
C ASP A 46 -6.73 7.21 -12.08
N LYS A 47 -6.58 6.25 -13.00
CA LYS A 47 -7.55 5.91 -14.07
C LYS A 47 -8.58 4.91 -13.60
N ASN A 48 -8.16 3.91 -12.84
CA ASN A 48 -9.02 2.79 -12.41
C ASN A 48 -8.93 2.55 -10.90
N PRO A 49 -9.39 3.50 -10.07
CA PRO A 49 -9.20 3.49 -8.61
C PRO A 49 -9.96 2.37 -7.90
N ARG A 50 -10.88 1.69 -8.59
CA ARG A 50 -11.68 0.59 -8.05
C ARG A 50 -11.20 -0.80 -8.48
N THR A 51 -10.06 -0.89 -9.17
CA THR A 51 -9.48 -2.18 -9.62
C THR A 51 -9.09 -3.07 -8.44
N GLY A 52 -8.72 -2.49 -7.30
CA GLY A 52 -8.40 -3.24 -6.10
C GLY A 52 -9.63 -3.84 -5.44
N ALA A 53 -9.47 -5.06 -4.93
CA ALA A 53 -10.49 -5.73 -4.13
C ALA A 53 -10.67 -5.02 -2.78
N ILE A 54 -11.88 -5.07 -2.23
CA ILE A 54 -12.17 -4.53 -0.89
C ILE A 54 -11.42 -5.37 0.16
N GLU A 55 -10.73 -4.70 1.08
CA GLU A 55 -10.05 -5.36 2.20
C GLU A 55 -11.06 -5.68 3.32
N GLN A 56 -11.48 -6.93 3.38
CA GLN A 56 -12.56 -7.37 4.28
C GLN A 56 -12.20 -7.22 5.75
N LEU A 57 -10.91 -7.34 6.12
CA LEU A 57 -10.46 -7.16 7.49
C LEU A 57 -10.56 -5.71 7.99
N LEU A 58 -10.75 -4.76 7.07
CA LEU A 58 -10.86 -3.32 7.36
C LEU A 58 -12.25 -2.77 7.05
N ARG A 59 -13.24 -3.62 6.78
CA ARG A 59 -14.60 -3.21 6.37
C ARG A 59 -15.33 -2.36 7.41
N ASP A 60 -14.97 -2.50 8.69
CA ASP A 60 -15.61 -1.79 9.80
C ASP A 60 -14.99 -0.39 10.02
N ARG A 61 -14.00 0.00 9.21
CA ARG A 61 -13.42 1.34 9.22
C ARG A 61 -14.30 2.33 8.46
N LYS A 62 -14.15 3.63 8.75
CA LYS A 62 -14.91 4.70 8.08
C LYS A 62 -14.66 4.73 6.57
N GLN A 63 -13.42 4.46 6.16
CA GLN A 63 -13.00 4.42 4.76
C GLN A 63 -13.19 3.02 4.19
N GLU A 64 -13.64 2.94 2.94
CA GLU A 64 -13.65 1.68 2.18
C GLU A 64 -12.23 1.37 1.71
N PHE A 65 -11.51 0.58 2.50
CA PHE A 65 -10.18 0.14 2.14
C PHE A 65 -10.21 -0.92 1.03
N ARG A 66 -9.27 -0.77 0.11
CA ARG A 66 -9.02 -1.66 -1.01
C ARG A 66 -7.55 -2.05 -1.03
N TYR A 67 -7.23 -3.12 -1.74
CA TYR A 67 -5.84 -3.53 -1.91
C TYR A 67 -5.49 -3.98 -3.32
N LEU A 68 -4.22 -3.80 -3.65
CA LEU A 68 -3.53 -4.49 -4.75
C LEU A 68 -2.50 -5.44 -4.16
N VAL A 69 -2.16 -6.49 -4.89
CA VAL A 69 -1.08 -7.41 -4.52
C VAL A 69 0.09 -7.21 -5.46
N SER A 70 1.28 -6.95 -4.90
CA SER A 70 2.53 -6.95 -5.65
C SER A 70 3.57 -7.76 -4.89
N THR A 71 4.09 -8.81 -5.53
CA THR A 71 5.02 -9.77 -4.89
C THR A 71 4.38 -10.40 -3.63
N ASN A 72 4.92 -10.14 -2.43
CA ASN A 72 4.43 -10.63 -1.14
C ASN A 72 3.79 -9.51 -0.32
N TYR A 73 3.41 -8.41 -0.97
CA TYR A 73 2.92 -7.21 -0.30
C TYR A 73 1.52 -6.86 -0.78
N LYS A 74 0.67 -6.49 0.16
CA LYS A 74 -0.59 -5.80 -0.10
C LYS A 74 -0.36 -4.30 -0.03
N ILE A 75 -0.69 -3.59 -1.10
CA ILE A 75 -0.75 -2.13 -1.11
C ILE A 75 -2.17 -1.75 -0.70
N ILE A 76 -2.34 -1.25 0.52
CA ILE A 76 -3.64 -0.89 1.09
C ILE A 76 -3.92 0.58 0.81
N TYR A 77 -5.09 0.87 0.25
CA TYR A 77 -5.48 2.23 -0.13
C TYR A 77 -6.97 2.49 0.01
N TYR A 78 -7.38 3.75 -0.05
CA TYR A 78 -8.79 4.16 -0.15
C TYR A 78 -8.95 5.39 -1.05
N ILE A 79 -10.17 5.62 -1.52
CA ILE A 79 -10.51 6.77 -2.36
C ILE A 79 -11.09 7.87 -1.48
N ASN A 80 -10.43 9.03 -1.42
CA ASN A 80 -10.94 10.23 -0.77
C ASN A 80 -11.46 11.21 -1.83
N LEU A 81 -12.79 11.27 -1.97
CA LEU A 81 -13.44 12.15 -2.95
C LEU A 81 -13.43 13.63 -2.52
N GLU A 82 -13.39 13.92 -1.22
CA GLU A 82 -13.33 15.31 -0.71
C GLU A 82 -12.01 15.98 -1.10
N THR A 83 -10.90 15.24 -0.97
CA THR A 83 -9.56 15.72 -1.36
C THR A 83 -9.16 15.34 -2.78
N LYS A 84 -10.03 14.63 -3.52
CA LYS A 84 -9.75 14.09 -4.87
C LYS A 84 -8.46 13.24 -4.94
N ARG A 85 -8.22 12.42 -3.92
CA ARG A 85 -7.00 11.60 -3.79
C ARG A 85 -7.29 10.12 -3.66
N ILE A 86 -6.34 9.32 -4.12
CA ILE A 86 -6.20 7.91 -3.78
C ILE A 86 -5.10 7.84 -2.74
N VAL A 87 -5.46 7.53 -1.50
CA VAL A 87 -4.51 7.53 -0.38
C VAL A 87 -3.97 6.13 -0.21
N ILE A 88 -2.68 5.93 -0.49
CA ILE A 88 -1.95 4.71 -0.15
C ILE A 88 -1.62 4.78 1.34
N ALA A 89 -2.35 3.98 2.13
CA ALA A 89 -2.33 4.03 3.58
C ALA A 89 -1.28 3.10 4.19
N ASN A 90 -0.96 1.97 3.53
CA ASN A 90 0.01 1.00 4.03
C ASN A 90 0.56 0.13 2.89
N VAL A 91 1.75 -0.44 3.10
CA VAL A 91 2.31 -1.56 2.33
C VAL A 91 2.56 -2.72 3.30
N PHE A 92 1.62 -3.65 3.34
CA PHE A 92 1.62 -4.74 4.33
C PHE A 92 2.26 -6.01 3.78
N ASP A 93 3.19 -6.61 4.53
CA ASP A 93 3.82 -7.89 4.19
C ASP A 93 2.87 -9.06 4.48
N THR A 94 2.40 -9.74 3.44
CA THR A 94 1.40 -10.83 3.58
C THR A 94 1.95 -12.10 4.19
N ARG A 95 3.25 -12.16 4.51
CA ARG A 95 3.87 -13.25 5.25
C ARG A 95 3.69 -13.10 6.76
N GLN A 96 3.28 -11.92 7.23
CA GLN A 96 2.98 -11.66 8.63
C GLN A 96 1.56 -12.09 9.00
N ASN A 97 1.26 -12.14 10.31
CA ASN A 97 -0.11 -12.34 10.78
C ASN A 97 -1.00 -11.18 10.28
N PRO A 98 -2.11 -11.45 9.57
CA PRO A 98 -3.05 -10.42 9.12
C PRO A 98 -3.57 -9.47 10.22
N ASP A 99 -3.63 -9.92 11.48
CA ASP A 99 -4.01 -9.05 12.61
C ASP A 99 -3.08 -7.84 12.77
N ASN A 100 -1.80 -7.96 12.38
CA ASN A 100 -0.86 -6.85 12.39
C ASN A 100 -1.34 -5.71 11.48
N MET A 101 -1.90 -6.02 10.32
CA MET A 101 -2.42 -5.02 9.39
C MET A 101 -3.58 -4.23 9.99
N ILE A 102 -4.46 -4.91 10.75
CA ILE A 102 -5.60 -4.28 11.42
C ILE A 102 -5.08 -3.26 12.44
N ASN A 103 -4.06 -3.64 13.23
CA ASN A 103 -3.46 -2.79 14.26
C ASN A 103 -2.63 -1.63 13.68
N GLU A 104 -1.94 -1.84 12.55
CA GLU A 104 -1.15 -0.79 11.89
C GLU A 104 -2.02 0.34 11.34
N ILE A 105 -3.22 0.00 10.85
CA ILE A 105 -4.17 0.97 10.30
C ILE A 105 -5.09 1.55 11.41
N GLU A 106 -4.87 1.17 12.67
CA GLU A 106 -5.65 1.65 13.83
C GLU A 106 -5.22 2.99 14.43
N ILE A 107 -4.19 3.63 13.88
CA ILE A 107 -3.70 4.86 14.49
C ILE A 107 -4.65 6.02 14.13
N LYS A 108 -5.47 6.34 15.14
CA LYS A 108 -6.46 7.41 15.26
C LYS A 108 -5.94 8.80 14.91
#